data_AF-A0A2N6E2B6-F1
#
_entry.id   AF-A0A2N6E2B6-F1
#
_cell.length_a   1.000
_cell.length_b   1.000
_cell.length_c   1.000
_cell.angle_alpha   90.00
_cell.angle_beta   90.00
_cell.angle_gamma   90.00
#
_symmetry.space_group_name_H-M   'P 1'
#
loop_
_entity.id
_entity.type
_entity.pdbx_description
1 polymer ?
#
loop_
_entity_poly.entity_id
_entity_poly.type
_entity_poly.pdbx_seq_one_letter_code
_entity_poly.pdbx_strand_id
1 'polypeptide(L)'
;MSQRLWRLCCSLKLAIVLASAATLFAIGGSLTIHFHPRIYGNLDTTPLAQWLLAASRDHAGEIWWLWVTGVLFLLFGLNTLCCFVDWLIHINLRWRKLGEYLIHLGFVLFVGAFFWGSLAGTRTDGVRLFVGALTPVPGNPGTYLRLDHFEPVMSDNGRPLDMINQLTLLRGESVLAETVAKINHPLIYKDLVVTVMSFGQSAKGFQVLIPNLGMVELVPGQHLRLPGGGRLEVLEFLPDAVRHRNQWTARSERLVDPVFRLRLTRPGLEPWEGWYPLREEIPFPLIQAGVRIWPKQPLFANYSLVRANRDPGAGVALAGGICLLIGSLIALGSFYRKRSRGDRPEIV
;
A
#
# COMPACT_ATOMS: atom_id res chain seq x y z
N MET A 1 37.98 17.26 -11.32
CA MET A 1 36.94 17.54 -12.34
C MET A 1 37.36 18.76 -13.16
N SER A 2 37.27 18.75 -14.49
CA SER A 2 37.72 19.91 -15.29
C SER A 2 36.84 21.13 -15.01
N GLN A 3 37.42 22.32 -14.90
CA GLN A 3 36.65 23.56 -14.68
C GLN A 3 35.56 23.77 -15.76
N ARG A 4 35.78 23.26 -16.97
CA ARG A 4 34.81 23.31 -18.07
C ARG A 4 33.56 22.49 -17.77
N LEU A 5 33.72 21.29 -17.20
CA LEU A 5 32.60 20.44 -16.83
C LEU A 5 31.77 21.07 -15.70
N TRP A 6 32.41 21.63 -14.67
CA TRP A 6 31.71 22.34 -13.60
C TRP A 6 30.90 23.53 -14.12
N ARG A 7 31.49 24.36 -15.00
CA ARG A 7 30.79 25.49 -15.62
C ARG A 7 29.61 25.05 -16.48
N LEU A 8 29.74 23.93 -17.19
CA LEU A 8 28.63 23.34 -17.93
C LEU A 8 27.51 22.89 -16.98
N CYS A 9 27.86 22.15 -15.93
CA CYS A 9 26.91 21.69 -14.91
C CYS A 9 26.24 22.84 -14.14
N CYS A 10 26.86 24.01 -14.03
CA CYS A 10 26.27 25.20 -13.43
C CYS A 10 25.63 26.17 -14.45
N SER A 11 25.50 25.77 -15.72
CA SER A 11 25.03 26.65 -16.78
C SER A 11 23.51 26.79 -16.79
N LEU A 12 23.02 28.02 -16.83
CA LEU A 12 21.61 28.34 -17.06
C LEU A 12 21.11 27.83 -18.42
N LYS A 13 21.97 27.86 -19.46
CA LYS A 13 21.61 27.36 -20.80
C LYS A 13 21.30 25.87 -20.75
N LEU A 14 22.11 25.11 -20.00
CA LEU A 14 21.88 23.67 -19.81
C LEU A 14 20.57 23.43 -19.06
N ALA A 15 20.30 24.19 -18.00
CA ALA A 15 19.05 24.10 -17.25
C ALA A 15 17.82 24.30 -18.15
N ILE A 16 17.82 25.35 -18.98
CA ILE A 16 16.73 25.66 -19.91
C ILE A 16 16.51 24.54 -20.91
N VAL A 17 17.60 23.99 -21.48
CA VAL A 17 17.52 22.88 -22.44
C VAL A 17 16.94 21.62 -21.77
N LEU A 18 17.46 21.24 -20.59
CA LEU A 18 17.00 20.06 -19.87
C LEU A 18 15.53 20.18 -19.46
N ALA A 19 15.12 21.32 -18.89
CA ALA A 19 13.75 21.56 -18.46
C ALA A 19 12.77 21.59 -19.65
N SER A 20 13.14 22.27 -20.74
CA SER A 20 12.33 22.32 -21.97
C SER A 20 12.17 20.93 -22.59
N ALA A 21 13.25 20.17 -22.69
CA ALA A 21 13.22 18.81 -23.21
C ALA A 21 12.35 17.90 -22.33
N ALA A 22 12.57 17.91 -21.00
CA ALA A 22 11.78 17.10 -20.07
C ALA A 22 10.28 17.42 -20.17
N THR A 23 9.94 18.70 -20.30
CA THR A 23 8.55 19.16 -20.47
C THR A 23 7.96 18.67 -21.79
N LEU A 24 8.68 18.80 -22.90
CA LEU A 24 8.23 18.34 -24.22
C LEU A 24 7.97 16.82 -24.23
N PHE A 25 8.89 16.04 -23.67
CA PHE A 25 8.74 14.59 -23.57
C PHE A 25 7.61 14.19 -22.61
N ALA A 26 7.44 14.89 -21.49
CA ALA A 26 6.34 14.63 -20.56
C ALA A 26 4.98 14.91 -21.21
N ILE A 27 4.84 16.01 -21.96
CA ILE A 27 3.63 16.34 -22.70
C ILE A 27 3.35 15.27 -23.77
N GLY A 28 4.30 15.01 -24.66
CA GLY A 28 4.14 14.02 -25.73
C GLY A 28 3.86 12.62 -25.20
N GLY A 29 4.57 12.22 -24.15
CA GLY A 29 4.39 10.95 -23.47
C GLY A 29 3.04 10.80 -22.78
N SER A 30 2.53 11.87 -22.14
CA SER A 30 1.23 11.84 -21.48
C SER A 30 0.08 11.53 -22.44
N LEU A 31 0.18 11.92 -23.72
CA LEU A 31 -0.80 11.57 -24.74
C LEU A 31 -0.82 10.05 -25.01
N THR A 32 0.34 9.38 -24.94
CA THR A 32 0.43 7.92 -25.14
C THR A 32 -0.29 7.14 -24.04
N ILE A 33 -0.37 7.68 -22.83
CA ILE A 33 -1.06 7.05 -21.69
C ILE A 33 -2.54 6.84 -22.02
N HIS A 34 -3.17 7.85 -22.63
CA HIS A 34 -4.59 7.79 -23.01
C HIS A 34 -4.89 6.69 -24.02
N PHE A 35 -4.00 6.45 -24.98
CA PHE A 35 -4.20 5.47 -26.05
C PHE A 35 -3.88 4.03 -25.64
N HIS A 36 -3.15 3.82 -24.53
CA HIS A 36 -2.73 2.49 -24.07
C HIS A 36 -3.14 2.18 -22.63
N PRO A 37 -4.45 2.24 -22.28
CA PRO A 37 -4.91 2.07 -20.89
C PRO A 37 -4.59 0.69 -20.31
N ARG A 38 -4.39 -0.35 -21.14
CA ARG A 38 -3.98 -1.68 -20.67
C ARG A 38 -2.56 -1.73 -20.14
N ILE A 39 -1.67 -0.88 -20.67
CA ILE A 39 -0.27 -0.80 -20.25
C ILE A 39 -0.20 0.07 -18.98
N TYR A 40 -0.81 1.25 -19.03
CA TYR A 40 -0.67 2.27 -17.98
C TYR A 40 -1.70 2.19 -16.84
N GLY A 41 -2.74 1.36 -16.97
CA GLY A 41 -3.90 1.36 -16.07
C GLY A 41 -3.59 0.96 -14.63
N ASN A 42 -2.44 0.35 -14.36
CA ASN A 42 -1.98 -0.05 -13.02
C ASN A 42 -0.76 0.76 -12.54
N LEU A 43 -0.39 1.85 -13.21
CA LEU A 43 0.77 2.68 -12.89
C LEU A 43 0.70 3.24 -11.44
N ASP A 44 -0.50 3.47 -10.91
CA ASP A 44 -0.71 3.97 -9.55
C ASP A 44 -0.63 2.87 -8.47
N THR A 45 -0.80 1.61 -8.84
CA THR A 45 -0.87 0.46 -7.91
C THR A 45 0.50 -0.03 -7.43
N THR A 46 1.58 0.36 -8.11
CA THR A 46 2.95 -0.08 -7.78
C THR A 46 3.92 1.11 -7.79
N PRO A 47 5.08 1.01 -7.12
CA PRO A 47 6.15 1.99 -7.25
C PRO A 47 6.62 2.11 -8.71
N LEU A 48 6.90 3.33 -9.16
CA LEU A 48 7.21 3.60 -10.56
C LEU A 48 8.42 2.80 -11.08
N ALA A 49 9.49 2.63 -10.29
CA ALA A 49 10.65 1.85 -10.72
C ALA A 49 10.30 0.37 -10.94
N GLN A 50 9.51 -0.22 -10.03
CA GLN A 50 9.04 -1.60 -10.17
C GLN A 50 8.16 -1.74 -11.41
N TRP A 51 7.22 -0.82 -11.61
CA TRP A 51 6.36 -0.79 -12.79
C TRP A 51 7.17 -0.64 -14.08
N LEU A 52 8.12 0.31 -14.14
CA LEU A 52 8.95 0.56 -15.31
C LEU A 52 9.77 -0.67 -15.70
N LEU A 53 10.38 -1.36 -14.73
CA LEU A 53 11.17 -2.56 -14.99
C LEU A 53 10.32 -3.72 -15.49
N ALA A 54 9.08 -3.86 -14.98
CA ALA A 54 8.14 -4.87 -15.47
C ALA A 54 7.66 -4.53 -16.89
N ALA A 55 7.16 -3.31 -17.10
CA ALA A 55 6.65 -2.85 -18.38
C ALA A 55 7.72 -2.82 -19.48
N SER A 56 8.99 -2.58 -19.14
CA SER A 56 10.09 -2.56 -20.12
C SER A 56 10.35 -3.91 -20.78
N ARG A 57 9.90 -5.02 -20.19
CA ARG A 57 10.07 -6.36 -20.77
C ARG A 57 9.14 -6.58 -21.96
N ASP A 58 7.92 -6.07 -21.87
CA ASP A 58 6.85 -6.39 -22.81
C ASP A 58 6.46 -5.19 -23.70
N HIS A 59 6.74 -3.96 -23.26
CA HIS A 59 6.22 -2.71 -23.84
C HIS A 59 7.27 -1.59 -23.93
N ALA A 60 8.53 -1.93 -24.21
CA ALA A 60 9.62 -0.96 -24.27
C ALA A 60 9.36 0.18 -25.29
N GLY A 61 8.70 -0.13 -26.42
CA GLY A 61 8.40 0.83 -27.48
C GLY A 61 7.33 1.86 -27.11
N GLU A 62 6.46 1.54 -26.18
CA GLU A 62 5.39 2.43 -25.72
C GLU A 62 5.83 3.30 -24.54
N ILE A 63 6.78 2.82 -23.71
CA ILE A 63 7.15 3.47 -22.45
C ILE A 63 8.51 4.17 -22.46
N TRP A 64 9.32 4.07 -23.52
CA TRP A 64 10.70 4.64 -23.56
C TRP A 64 10.77 6.12 -23.19
N TRP A 65 9.70 6.88 -23.47
CA TRP A 65 9.63 8.30 -23.14
C TRP A 65 9.69 8.55 -21.63
N LEU A 66 9.21 7.62 -20.78
CA LEU A 66 9.33 7.72 -19.32
C LEU A 66 10.79 7.58 -18.88
N TRP A 67 11.56 6.69 -19.51
CA TRP A 67 13.00 6.57 -19.26
C TRP A 67 13.75 7.84 -19.64
N VAL A 68 13.49 8.37 -20.85
CA VAL A 68 14.11 9.61 -21.31
C VAL A 68 13.75 10.79 -20.40
N THR A 69 12.47 10.91 -20.05
CA THR A 69 11.99 11.95 -19.13
C THR A 69 12.66 11.82 -17.76
N GLY A 70 12.76 10.61 -17.20
CA GLY A 70 13.45 10.35 -15.93
C GLY A 70 14.92 10.73 -15.96
N VAL A 71 15.65 10.39 -17.03
CA VAL A 71 17.05 10.80 -17.21
C VAL A 71 17.18 12.32 -17.31
N LEU A 72 16.30 12.98 -18.06
CA LEU A 72 16.32 14.44 -18.18
C LEU A 72 16.06 15.12 -16.83
N PHE A 73 15.10 14.63 -16.03
CA PHE A 73 14.87 15.14 -14.67
C PHE A 73 16.05 14.90 -13.74
N LEU A 74 16.71 13.74 -13.83
CA LEU A 74 17.91 13.45 -13.04
C LEU A 74 19.04 14.43 -13.39
N LEU A 75 19.31 14.63 -14.69
CA LEU A 75 20.31 15.58 -15.16
C LEU A 75 19.98 17.01 -14.74
N PHE A 76 18.70 17.39 -14.77
CA PHE A 76 18.26 18.70 -14.32
C PHE A 76 18.42 18.89 -12.80
N GLY A 77 18.12 17.85 -12.03
CA GLY A 77 18.40 17.78 -10.58
C GLY A 77 19.89 17.94 -10.28
N LEU A 78 20.76 17.26 -11.03
CA LEU A 78 22.22 17.36 -10.90
C LEU A 78 22.73 18.77 -11.26
N ASN A 79 22.25 19.36 -12.35
CA ASN A 79 22.57 20.74 -12.72
C ASN A 79 22.19 21.71 -11.59
N THR A 80 20.99 21.56 -11.03
CA THR A 80 20.51 22.40 -9.93
C THR A 80 21.32 22.20 -8.65
N LEU A 81 21.71 20.95 -8.35
CA LEU A 81 22.60 20.62 -7.24
C LEU A 81 23.98 21.28 -7.40
N CYS A 82 24.58 21.23 -8.59
CA CYS A 82 25.85 21.91 -8.85
C CYS A 82 25.73 23.42 -8.63
N CYS A 83 24.65 24.06 -9.10
CA CYS A 83 24.38 25.48 -8.84
C CYS A 83 24.22 25.79 -7.34
N PHE A 84 23.57 24.91 -6.58
CA PHE A 84 23.42 25.05 -5.13
C PHE A 84 24.76 24.90 -4.39
N VAL A 85 25.59 23.94 -4.79
CA VAL A 85 26.93 23.73 -4.20
C VAL A 85 27.86 24.91 -4.53
N ASP A 86 27.84 25.41 -5.78
CA ASP A 86 28.60 26.62 -6.16
C ASP A 86 28.24 27.81 -5.28
N TRP A 87 26.96 27.96 -4.94
CA TRP A 87 26.51 28.99 -4.02
C TRP A 87 27.00 28.77 -2.59
N LEU A 88 26.91 27.55 -2.06
CA LEU A 88 27.32 27.26 -0.68
C LEU A 88 28.78 27.67 -0.43
N ILE A 89 29.64 27.45 -1.44
CA ILE A 89 31.04 27.87 -1.44
C ILE A 89 31.19 29.41 -1.39
N HIS A 90 30.24 30.16 -1.98
CA HIS A 90 30.27 31.62 -2.09
C HIS A 90 29.20 32.33 -1.25
N ILE A 91 28.73 31.70 -0.17
CA ILE A 91 27.55 32.14 0.59
C ILE A 91 27.68 33.56 1.16
N ASN A 92 28.88 33.91 1.66
CA ASN A 92 29.18 35.21 2.25
C ASN A 92 29.01 36.38 1.26
N LEU A 93 29.20 36.13 -0.04
CA LEU A 93 29.11 37.14 -1.09
C LEU A 93 27.69 37.27 -1.67
N ARG A 94 26.83 36.27 -1.48
CA ARG A 94 25.56 36.12 -2.22
C ARG A 94 24.32 35.99 -1.32
N TRP A 95 24.39 36.37 -0.05
CA TRP A 95 23.27 36.22 0.91
C TRP A 95 21.94 36.85 0.43
N ARG A 96 22.00 37.94 -0.33
CA ARG A 96 20.81 38.66 -0.87
C ARG A 96 19.97 37.83 -1.86
N LYS A 97 20.47 36.66 -2.28
CA LYS A 97 19.80 35.72 -3.20
C LYS A 97 19.28 34.45 -2.50
N LEU A 98 19.16 34.46 -1.17
CA LEU A 98 18.71 33.31 -0.38
C LEU A 98 17.43 32.63 -0.92
N GLY A 99 16.47 33.40 -1.43
CA GLY A 99 15.24 32.86 -2.01
C GLY A 99 15.47 31.95 -3.22
N GLU A 100 16.32 32.37 -4.16
CA GLU A 100 16.69 31.57 -5.36
C GLU A 100 17.35 30.24 -4.95
N TYR A 101 18.19 30.27 -3.90
CA TYR A 101 18.90 29.08 -3.44
C TYR A 101 18.03 28.11 -2.66
N LEU A 102 17.07 28.61 -1.88
CA LEU A 102 16.04 27.77 -1.26
C LEU A 102 15.17 27.08 -2.31
N ILE A 103 14.88 27.74 -3.43
CA ILE A 103 14.17 27.12 -4.55
C ILE A 103 15.02 25.97 -5.14
N HIS A 104 16.31 26.19 -5.38
CA HIS A 104 17.21 25.13 -5.88
C HIS A 104 17.31 23.95 -4.91
N LEU A 105 17.54 24.21 -3.63
CA LEU A 105 17.58 23.16 -2.61
C LEU A 105 16.25 22.39 -2.58
N GLY A 106 15.13 23.10 -2.59
CA GLY A 106 13.81 22.49 -2.60
C GLY A 106 13.58 21.57 -3.81
N PHE A 107 13.99 22.00 -5.01
CA PHE A 107 13.93 21.18 -6.21
C PHE A 107 14.82 19.93 -6.11
N VAL A 108 16.05 20.06 -5.64
CA VAL A 108 16.98 18.92 -5.45
C VAL A 108 16.40 17.91 -4.45
N LEU A 109 15.85 18.38 -3.33
CA LEU A 109 15.20 17.53 -2.34
C LEU A 109 13.98 16.82 -2.96
N PHE A 110 13.18 17.51 -3.77
CA PHE A 110 12.02 16.93 -4.43
C PHE A 110 12.40 15.83 -5.43
N VAL A 111 13.40 16.08 -6.28
CA VAL A 111 13.93 15.07 -7.23
C VAL A 111 14.51 13.88 -6.47
N GLY A 112 15.33 14.13 -5.44
CA GLY A 112 15.90 13.08 -4.60
C GLY A 112 14.83 12.23 -3.91
N ALA A 113 13.80 12.88 -3.36
CA ALA A 113 12.66 12.22 -2.73
C ALA A 113 11.87 11.35 -3.72
N PHE A 114 11.62 11.86 -4.93
CA PHE A 114 10.94 11.11 -5.98
C PHE A 114 11.71 9.83 -6.36
N PHE A 115 13.02 9.91 -6.60
CA PHE A 115 13.83 8.74 -6.92
C PHE A 115 13.91 7.77 -5.74
N TRP A 116 14.09 8.29 -4.52
CA TRP A 116 14.10 7.47 -3.30
C TRP A 116 12.77 6.71 -3.14
N GLY A 117 11.63 7.40 -3.19
CA GLY A 117 10.31 6.81 -3.06
C GLY A 117 9.99 5.81 -4.17
N SER A 118 10.42 6.09 -5.41
CA SER A 118 10.26 5.20 -6.55
C SER A 118 11.04 3.88 -6.40
N LEU A 119 12.26 3.94 -5.86
CA LEU A 119 13.16 2.78 -5.73
C LEU A 119 12.92 1.96 -4.47
N ALA A 120 12.61 2.61 -3.34
CA ALA A 120 12.52 1.98 -2.03
C ALA A 120 11.09 1.95 -1.44
N GLY A 121 10.13 2.61 -2.09
CA GLY A 121 8.74 2.61 -1.67
C GLY A 121 8.05 1.27 -1.94
N THR A 122 6.94 1.05 -1.24
CA THR A 122 6.05 -0.10 -1.46
C THR A 122 4.61 0.37 -1.61
N ARG A 123 3.86 -0.32 -2.47
CA ARG A 123 2.42 -0.13 -2.60
C ARG A 123 1.79 -1.51 -2.62
N THR A 124 0.78 -1.72 -1.79
CA THR A 124 0.05 -2.98 -1.73
C THR A 124 -1.43 -2.73 -1.64
N ASP A 125 -2.13 -3.21 -2.65
CA ASP A 125 -3.56 -3.10 -2.78
C ASP A 125 -4.26 -4.35 -2.28
N GLY A 126 -5.49 -4.17 -1.82
CA GLY A 126 -6.37 -5.30 -1.52
C GLY A 126 -6.00 -6.05 -0.24
N VAL A 127 -5.32 -5.41 0.71
CA VAL A 127 -5.03 -6.00 2.02
C VAL A 127 -6.34 -6.14 2.77
N ARG A 128 -6.73 -7.38 3.08
CA ARG A 128 -7.95 -7.67 3.83
C ARG A 128 -7.64 -7.70 5.32
N LEU A 129 -8.35 -6.87 6.07
CA LEU A 129 -8.26 -6.80 7.52
C LEU A 129 -9.54 -7.37 8.12
N PHE A 130 -9.39 -8.45 8.90
CA PHE A 130 -10.46 -9.01 9.70
C PHE A 130 -10.38 -8.44 11.12
N VAL A 131 -11.54 -8.26 11.75
CA VAL A 131 -11.61 -7.73 13.12
C VAL A 131 -10.85 -8.66 14.07
N GLY A 132 -9.94 -8.08 14.86
CA GLY A 132 -9.07 -8.77 15.81
C GLY A 132 -7.84 -9.45 15.20
N ALA A 133 -7.75 -9.59 13.88
CA ALA A 133 -6.61 -10.24 13.24
C ALA A 133 -5.40 -9.31 13.12
N LEU A 134 -4.20 -9.86 13.30
CA LEU A 134 -2.93 -9.18 13.03
C LEU A 134 -2.50 -9.45 11.60
N THR A 135 -2.52 -8.41 10.77
CA THR A 135 -2.09 -8.49 9.37
C THR A 135 -0.70 -7.85 9.22
N PRO A 136 0.31 -8.56 8.71
CA PRO A 136 1.64 -7.97 8.52
C PRO A 136 1.57 -6.83 7.49
N VAL A 137 2.26 -5.72 7.78
CA VAL A 137 2.34 -4.60 6.83
C VAL A 137 3.32 -4.95 5.72
N PRO A 138 2.87 -5.00 4.45
CA PRO A 138 3.74 -5.32 3.32
C PRO A 138 4.91 -4.35 3.20
N GLY A 139 6.13 -4.87 3.05
CA GLY A 139 7.34 -4.04 2.92
C GLY A 139 7.86 -3.40 4.22
N ASN A 140 7.30 -3.77 5.38
CA ASN A 140 7.77 -3.31 6.69
C ASN A 140 7.81 -4.47 7.71
N PRO A 141 8.86 -5.32 7.65
CA PRO A 141 8.97 -6.48 8.53
C PRO A 141 8.85 -6.14 10.01
N GLY A 142 8.14 -6.98 10.77
CA GLY A 142 7.91 -6.79 12.20
C GLY A 142 6.86 -5.73 12.55
N THR A 143 6.22 -5.11 11.55
CA THR A 143 5.11 -4.17 11.75
C THR A 143 3.80 -4.83 11.32
N TYR A 144 2.76 -4.67 12.14
CA TYR A 144 1.45 -5.30 11.95
C TYR A 144 0.35 -4.25 12.02
N LEU A 145 -0.71 -4.47 11.25
CA LEU A 145 -1.94 -3.71 11.30
C LEU A 145 -3.02 -4.59 11.91
N ARG A 146 -3.71 -4.08 12.93
CA ARG A 146 -4.86 -4.73 13.55
C ARG A 146 -6.09 -3.88 13.28
N LEU A 147 -7.18 -4.53 12.90
CA LEU A 147 -8.50 -3.91 12.83
C LEU A 147 -9.23 -4.23 14.13
N ASP A 148 -9.38 -3.24 15.01
CA ASP A 148 -10.00 -3.43 16.32
C ASP A 148 -11.53 -3.41 16.22
N HIS A 149 -12.06 -2.58 15.33
CA HIS A 149 -13.48 -2.43 15.09
C HIS A 149 -13.75 -2.01 13.65
N PHE A 150 -14.85 -2.50 13.09
CA PHE A 150 -15.28 -2.17 11.73
C PHE A 150 -16.78 -1.96 11.66
N GLU A 151 -17.17 -0.80 11.13
CA GLU A 151 -18.57 -0.43 10.95
C GLU A 151 -18.76 0.23 9.57
N PRO A 152 -19.46 -0.45 8.64
CA PRO A 152 -19.87 0.19 7.39
C PRO A 152 -21.07 1.09 7.63
N VAL A 153 -20.97 2.36 7.22
CA VAL A 153 -22.08 3.31 7.27
C VAL A 153 -22.82 3.23 5.95
N MET A 154 -24.08 2.83 6.00
CA MET A 154 -24.94 2.70 4.82
C MET A 154 -25.96 3.84 4.80
N SER A 155 -26.39 4.24 3.61
CA SER A 155 -27.59 5.07 3.43
C SER A 155 -28.85 4.23 3.58
N ASP A 156 -30.00 4.90 3.69
CA ASP A 156 -31.32 4.26 3.75
C ASP A 156 -31.59 3.33 2.55
N ASN A 157 -30.97 3.63 1.40
CA ASN A 157 -31.07 2.84 0.17
C ASN A 157 -30.02 1.71 0.09
N GLY A 158 -29.29 1.44 1.18
CA GLY A 158 -28.26 0.40 1.26
C GLY A 158 -26.95 0.73 0.53
N ARG A 159 -26.73 1.99 0.12
CA ARG A 159 -25.46 2.40 -0.50
C ARG A 159 -24.43 2.70 0.58
N PRO A 160 -23.18 2.22 0.47
CA PRO A 160 -22.14 2.57 1.42
C PRO A 160 -21.81 4.07 1.32
N LEU A 161 -21.91 4.77 2.44
CA LEU A 161 -21.57 6.19 2.60
C LEU A 161 -20.17 6.37 3.19
N ASP A 162 -19.81 5.56 4.19
CA ASP A 162 -18.51 5.59 4.84
C ASP A 162 -18.17 4.21 5.42
N MET A 163 -16.93 4.05 5.85
CA MET A 163 -16.42 2.84 6.47
C MET A 163 -15.52 3.22 7.64
N ILE A 164 -16.03 3.02 8.85
CA ILE A 164 -15.31 3.39 10.07
C ILE A 164 -14.44 2.19 10.47
N ASN A 165 -13.12 2.40 10.43
CA ASN A 165 -12.11 1.40 10.76
C ASN A 165 -11.31 1.88 11.96
N GLN A 166 -11.42 1.21 13.11
CA GLN A 166 -10.48 1.44 14.20
C GLN A 166 -9.23 0.61 13.92
N LEU A 167 -8.14 1.28 13.55
CA LEU A 167 -6.89 0.66 13.14
C LEU A 167 -5.80 0.93 14.18
N THR A 168 -5.13 -0.14 14.60
CA THR A 168 -3.92 -0.07 15.43
C THR A 168 -2.72 -0.56 14.64
N LEU A 169 -1.69 0.28 14.54
CA LEU A 169 -0.38 -0.07 13.99
C LEU A 169 0.53 -0.53 15.14
N LEU A 170 1.06 -1.74 15.01
CA LEU A 170 1.83 -2.43 16.05
C LEU A 170 3.23 -2.77 15.55
N ARG A 171 4.19 -2.81 16.48
CA ARG A 171 5.51 -3.44 16.28
C ARG A 171 5.83 -4.31 17.49
N GLY A 172 5.77 -5.63 17.30
CA GLY A 172 5.70 -6.56 18.43
C GLY A 172 4.46 -6.23 19.28
N GLU A 173 4.67 -6.03 20.58
CA GLU A 173 3.61 -5.63 21.53
C GLU A 173 3.42 -4.12 21.63
N SER A 174 4.30 -3.32 21.01
CA SER A 174 4.22 -1.86 21.10
C SER A 174 3.23 -1.27 20.10
N VAL A 175 2.36 -0.39 20.59
CA VAL A 175 1.47 0.43 19.77
C VAL A 175 2.27 1.61 19.21
N LEU A 176 2.35 1.70 17.89
CA LEU A 176 3.02 2.79 17.18
C LEU A 176 2.06 3.93 16.86
N ALA A 177 0.82 3.59 16.49
CA ALA A 177 -0.24 4.55 16.18
C ALA A 177 -1.61 3.88 16.28
N GLU A 178 -2.61 4.65 16.73
CA GLU A 178 -4.02 4.27 16.72
C GLU A 178 -4.80 5.37 16.01
N THR A 179 -5.74 4.98 15.15
CA THR A 179 -6.60 5.95 14.47
C THR A 179 -7.93 5.35 14.06
N VAL A 180 -8.91 6.23 13.88
CA VAL A 180 -10.17 5.90 13.23
C VAL A 180 -10.05 6.25 11.75
N ALA A 181 -9.68 5.26 10.93
CA ALA A 181 -9.54 5.43 9.50
C ALA A 181 -10.90 5.36 8.78
N LYS A 182 -11.08 6.26 7.83
CA LYS A 182 -12.29 6.42 6.98
C LYS A 182 -11.86 6.62 5.53
N ILE A 183 -12.83 6.65 4.59
CA ILE A 183 -12.55 6.79 3.15
C ILE A 183 -11.61 7.98 2.83
N ASN A 184 -11.80 9.12 3.50
CA ASN A 184 -10.99 10.33 3.31
C ASN A 184 -10.06 10.67 4.49
N HIS A 185 -9.98 9.79 5.49
CA HIS A 185 -9.14 9.97 6.67
C HIS A 185 -8.28 8.72 6.84
N PRO A 186 -7.16 8.60 6.11
CA PRO A 186 -6.29 7.43 6.18
C PRO A 186 -5.53 7.38 7.51
N LEU A 187 -5.00 6.21 7.86
CA LEU A 187 -3.95 6.10 8.86
C LEU A 187 -2.65 6.60 8.24
N ILE A 188 -2.05 7.63 8.84
CA ILE A 188 -0.75 8.16 8.44
C ILE A 188 0.21 7.99 9.62
N TYR A 189 1.30 7.27 9.40
CA TYR A 189 2.38 7.14 10.38
C TYR A 189 3.73 7.15 9.67
N LYS A 190 4.48 8.25 9.84
CA LYS A 190 5.76 8.49 9.16
C LYS A 190 5.63 8.37 7.64
N ASP A 191 6.28 7.39 7.04
CA ASP A 191 6.28 7.07 5.62
C ASP A 191 5.16 6.11 5.21
N LEU A 192 4.38 5.57 6.17
CA LEU A 192 3.26 4.65 5.91
C LEU A 192 1.93 5.40 5.85
N VAL A 193 1.15 5.12 4.80
CA VAL A 193 -0.23 5.55 4.61
C VAL A 193 -1.09 4.32 4.35
N VAL A 194 -2.12 4.13 5.18
CA VAL A 194 -3.12 3.08 4.99
C VAL A 194 -4.46 3.73 4.67
N THR A 195 -4.91 3.53 3.43
CA THR A 195 -6.17 4.08 2.92
C THR A 195 -7.24 3.01 2.86
N VAL A 196 -8.43 3.36 3.31
CA VAL A 196 -9.61 2.52 3.28
C VAL A 196 -10.20 2.52 1.87
N MET A 197 -10.35 1.34 1.25
CA MET A 197 -10.76 1.21 -0.16
C MET A 197 -12.17 0.66 -0.32
N SER A 198 -12.49 -0.43 0.36
CA SER A 198 -13.78 -1.14 0.25
C SER A 198 -13.97 -2.10 1.43
N PHE A 199 -15.07 -2.83 1.49
CA PHE A 199 -15.28 -3.88 2.48
C PHE A 199 -15.99 -5.06 1.83
N GLY A 200 -15.99 -6.19 2.54
CA GLY A 200 -16.74 -7.35 2.10
C GLY A 200 -16.97 -8.33 3.22
N GLN A 201 -17.50 -9.48 2.83
CA GLN A 201 -17.75 -10.62 3.70
C GLN A 201 -16.99 -11.82 3.15
N SER A 202 -16.36 -12.58 4.04
CA SER A 202 -15.82 -13.91 3.72
C SER A 202 -16.49 -14.94 4.62
N ALA A 203 -16.77 -16.12 4.08
CA ALA A 203 -17.29 -17.21 4.90
C ALA A 203 -16.20 -17.64 5.89
N LYS A 204 -16.55 -17.70 7.17
CA LYS A 204 -15.64 -18.13 8.25
C LYS A 204 -15.96 -19.52 8.79
N GLY A 205 -17.10 -20.10 8.39
CA GLY A 205 -17.54 -21.39 8.87
C GLY A 205 -19.04 -21.60 8.67
N PHE A 206 -19.62 -22.48 9.46
CA PHE A 206 -21.04 -22.83 9.40
C PHE A 206 -21.66 -22.96 10.77
N GLN A 207 -22.91 -22.53 10.89
CA GLN A 207 -23.76 -22.97 11.98
C GLN A 207 -24.33 -24.34 11.63
N VAL A 208 -24.16 -25.31 12.53
CA VAL A 208 -24.54 -26.70 12.31
C VAL A 208 -25.35 -27.22 13.49
N LEU A 209 -26.23 -28.18 13.24
CA LEU A 209 -26.90 -28.96 14.27
C LEU A 209 -26.15 -30.28 14.48
N ILE A 210 -25.75 -30.55 15.72
CA ILE A 210 -25.22 -31.83 16.16
C ILE A 210 -26.19 -32.42 17.20
N PRO A 211 -26.78 -33.61 17.00
CA PRO A 211 -27.87 -34.12 17.83
C PRO A 211 -27.64 -34.08 19.35
N ASN A 212 -26.40 -34.30 19.79
CA ASN A 212 -26.04 -34.33 21.22
C ASN A 212 -25.52 -32.98 21.77
N LEU A 213 -25.29 -31.99 20.90
CA LEU A 213 -24.74 -30.67 21.28
C LEU A 213 -25.67 -29.51 20.90
N GLY A 214 -26.75 -29.78 20.17
CA GLY A 214 -27.63 -28.76 19.64
C GLY A 214 -26.98 -27.96 18.51
N MET A 215 -27.36 -26.68 18.41
CA MET A 215 -26.82 -25.75 17.42
C MET A 215 -25.45 -25.26 17.88
N VAL A 216 -24.42 -25.49 17.06
CA VAL A 216 -23.04 -25.07 17.32
C VAL A 216 -22.43 -24.39 16.09
N GLU A 217 -21.43 -23.56 16.31
CA GLU A 217 -20.64 -22.96 15.24
C GLU A 217 -19.40 -23.80 14.95
N LEU A 218 -19.22 -24.20 13.69
CA LEU A 218 -17.97 -24.77 13.20
C LEU A 218 -17.14 -23.67 12.54
N VAL A 219 -16.18 -23.15 13.29
CA VAL A 219 -15.24 -22.10 12.88
C VAL A 219 -13.83 -22.57 13.25
N PRO A 220 -12.78 -22.29 12.46
CA PRO A 220 -11.40 -22.67 12.80
C PRO A 220 -10.99 -22.22 14.22
N GLY A 221 -10.30 -23.10 14.93
CA GLY A 221 -9.91 -22.92 16.34
C GLY A 221 -10.98 -23.34 17.36
N GLN A 222 -12.21 -23.62 16.92
CA GLN A 222 -13.28 -24.05 17.82
C GLN A 222 -13.02 -25.47 18.36
N HIS A 223 -13.29 -25.64 19.65
CA HIS A 223 -13.22 -26.94 20.34
C HIS A 223 -14.58 -27.33 20.90
N LEU A 224 -15.11 -28.46 20.43
CA LEU A 224 -16.37 -29.01 20.88
C LEU A 224 -16.11 -30.22 21.78
N ARG A 225 -16.63 -30.18 23.00
CA ARG A 225 -16.60 -31.33 23.91
C ARG A 225 -17.70 -32.29 23.51
N LEU A 226 -17.35 -33.54 23.26
CA LEU A 226 -18.29 -34.59 22.86
C LEU A 226 -18.72 -35.41 24.09
N PRO A 227 -19.91 -36.02 24.05
CA PRO A 227 -20.29 -37.04 25.03
C PRO A 227 -19.22 -38.14 25.11
N GLY A 228 -18.94 -38.65 26.32
CA GLY A 228 -17.92 -39.68 26.53
C GLY A 228 -16.47 -39.14 26.60
N GLY A 229 -16.29 -37.83 26.80
CA GLY A 229 -14.97 -37.23 27.03
C GLY A 229 -14.14 -36.98 25.76
N GLY A 230 -14.73 -37.18 24.58
CA GLY A 230 -14.08 -36.84 23.30
C GLY A 230 -14.01 -35.33 23.06
N ARG A 231 -13.14 -34.91 22.14
CA ARG A 231 -13.00 -33.53 21.68
C ARG A 231 -12.96 -33.50 20.17
N LEU A 232 -13.76 -32.63 19.57
CA LEU A 232 -13.69 -32.29 18.15
C LEU A 232 -13.10 -30.89 18.02
N GLU A 233 -12.05 -30.76 17.21
CA GLU A 233 -11.37 -29.52 16.91
C GLU A 233 -11.54 -29.19 15.43
N VAL A 234 -11.92 -27.95 15.13
CA VAL A 234 -11.94 -27.42 13.76
C VAL A 234 -10.59 -26.80 13.50
N LEU A 235 -9.77 -27.46 12.69
CA LEU A 235 -8.41 -26.99 12.39
C LEU A 235 -8.43 -25.93 11.29
N GLU A 236 -9.19 -26.17 10.23
CA GLU A 236 -9.17 -25.35 9.03
C GLU A 236 -10.54 -25.36 8.35
N PHE A 237 -10.87 -24.27 7.67
CA PHE A 237 -12.07 -24.13 6.86
C PHE A 237 -11.69 -23.53 5.51
N LEU A 238 -12.05 -24.23 4.45
CA LEU A 238 -11.90 -23.76 3.08
C LEU A 238 -13.31 -23.51 2.52
N PRO A 239 -13.68 -22.28 2.16
CA PRO A 239 -15.03 -21.97 1.66
C PRO A 239 -15.30 -22.54 0.26
N ASP A 240 -14.23 -22.74 -0.51
CA ASP A 240 -14.25 -23.40 -1.81
C ASP A 240 -12.92 -24.14 -2.03
N ALA A 241 -12.97 -25.46 -1.97
CA ALA A 241 -11.80 -26.31 -2.10
C ALA A 241 -11.91 -27.28 -3.28
N VAL A 242 -10.76 -27.60 -3.86
CA VAL A 242 -10.63 -28.66 -4.87
C VAL A 242 -9.70 -29.74 -4.35
N ARG A 243 -10.02 -30.99 -4.67
CA ARG A 243 -9.18 -32.14 -4.32
C ARG A 243 -8.24 -32.47 -5.47
N HIS A 244 -6.93 -32.32 -5.26
CA HIS A 244 -5.90 -32.72 -6.21
C HIS A 244 -4.93 -33.71 -5.56
N ARG A 245 -4.77 -34.91 -6.15
CA ARG A 245 -3.88 -35.99 -5.65
C ARG A 245 -4.04 -36.26 -4.14
N ASN A 246 -5.30 -36.34 -3.68
CA ASN A 246 -5.67 -36.58 -2.28
C ASN A 246 -5.33 -35.44 -1.29
N GLN A 247 -5.00 -34.25 -1.80
CA GLN A 247 -4.84 -33.03 -0.99
C GLN A 247 -5.94 -32.03 -1.34
N TRP A 248 -6.50 -31.40 -0.31
CA TRP A 248 -7.44 -30.31 -0.48
C TRP A 248 -6.69 -28.99 -0.53
N THR A 249 -6.98 -28.17 -1.54
CA THR A 249 -6.42 -26.83 -1.68
C THR A 249 -7.54 -25.83 -1.89
N ALA A 250 -7.37 -24.62 -1.35
CA ALA A 250 -8.29 -23.52 -1.58
C ALA A 250 -8.31 -23.15 -3.08
N ARG A 251 -9.49 -23.11 -3.68
CA ARG A 251 -9.71 -22.64 -5.05
C ARG A 251 -10.11 -21.17 -5.04
N SER A 252 -11.01 -20.79 -4.14
CA SER A 252 -11.45 -19.41 -3.98
C SER A 252 -11.95 -19.12 -2.58
N GLU A 253 -12.23 -17.85 -2.31
CA GLU A 253 -12.82 -17.36 -1.06
C GLU A 253 -14.36 -17.32 -1.12
N ARG A 254 -14.93 -17.65 -2.29
CA ARG A 254 -16.39 -17.70 -2.44
C ARG A 254 -16.88 -18.98 -1.79
N LEU A 255 -18.07 -18.94 -1.22
CA LEU A 255 -18.68 -20.14 -0.66
C LEU A 255 -19.27 -20.98 -1.79
N VAL A 256 -18.57 -22.03 -2.21
CA VAL A 256 -18.99 -22.92 -3.31
C VAL A 256 -18.95 -24.37 -2.86
N ASP A 257 -17.75 -24.93 -2.66
CA ASP A 257 -17.54 -26.31 -2.23
C ASP A 257 -16.78 -26.32 -0.89
N PRO A 258 -17.48 -26.06 0.23
CA PRO A 258 -16.84 -25.87 1.52
C PRO A 258 -16.34 -27.20 2.12
N VAL A 259 -15.18 -27.14 2.77
CA VAL A 259 -14.52 -28.29 3.40
C VAL A 259 -13.92 -27.87 4.74
N PHE A 260 -14.10 -28.70 5.76
CA PHE A 260 -13.43 -28.54 7.06
C PHE A 260 -12.30 -29.55 7.22
N ARG A 261 -11.19 -29.13 7.81
CA ARG A 261 -10.22 -30.06 8.40
C ARG A 261 -10.54 -30.20 9.88
N LEU A 262 -10.82 -31.42 10.29
CA LEU A 262 -11.29 -31.74 11.64
C LEU A 262 -10.31 -32.69 12.32
N ARG A 263 -10.13 -32.51 13.62
CA ARG A 263 -9.41 -33.45 14.48
C ARG A 263 -10.34 -33.95 15.58
N LEU A 264 -10.43 -35.26 15.72
CA LEU A 264 -11.22 -35.95 16.73
C LEU A 264 -10.27 -36.68 17.68
N THR A 265 -10.29 -36.29 18.96
CA THR A 265 -9.56 -36.96 20.03
C THR A 265 -10.55 -37.68 20.94
N ARG A 266 -10.30 -38.95 21.26
CA ARG A 266 -11.13 -39.75 22.17
C ARG A 266 -10.26 -40.39 23.25
N PRO A 267 -10.75 -40.55 24.49
CA PRO A 267 -9.99 -41.25 25.53
C PRO A 267 -9.63 -42.67 25.09
N GLY A 268 -8.34 -43.03 25.19
CA GLY A 268 -7.85 -44.38 24.89
C GLY A 268 -7.79 -44.76 23.41
N LEU A 269 -7.99 -43.80 22.49
CA LEU A 269 -7.88 -44.02 21.04
C LEU A 269 -6.96 -42.99 20.40
N GLU A 270 -6.27 -43.39 19.33
CA GLU A 270 -5.46 -42.48 18.52
C GLU A 270 -6.32 -41.33 17.95
N PRO A 271 -5.80 -40.09 17.94
CA PRO A 271 -6.50 -38.97 17.32
C PRO A 271 -6.73 -39.23 15.83
N TRP A 272 -7.96 -39.03 15.38
CA TRP A 272 -8.28 -38.99 13.96
C TRP A 272 -8.16 -37.55 13.46
N GLU A 273 -7.56 -37.37 12.29
CA GLU A 273 -7.55 -36.08 11.59
C GLU A 273 -7.91 -36.31 10.12
N GLY A 274 -8.83 -35.49 9.60
CA GLY A 274 -9.25 -35.64 8.22
C GLY A 274 -10.08 -34.48 7.71
N TRP A 275 -10.30 -34.49 6.41
CA TRP A 275 -11.12 -33.50 5.73
C TRP A 275 -12.57 -33.98 5.64
N TYR A 276 -13.50 -33.07 5.88
CA TYR A 276 -14.94 -33.26 5.75
C TYR A 276 -15.52 -32.22 4.78
N PRO A 277 -15.78 -32.61 3.52
CA PRO A 277 -16.53 -31.80 2.57
C PRO A 277 -18.00 -31.79 2.97
N LEU A 278 -18.62 -30.61 3.13
CA LEU A 278 -20.01 -30.53 3.61
C LEU A 278 -21.03 -31.14 2.64
N ARG A 279 -20.64 -31.31 1.37
CA ARG A 279 -21.47 -31.91 0.31
C ARG A 279 -21.31 -33.43 0.22
N GLU A 280 -20.38 -34.03 0.95
CA GLU A 280 -20.10 -35.47 0.96
C GLU A 280 -20.59 -36.13 2.24
N GLU A 281 -20.51 -37.46 2.29
CA GLU A 281 -20.84 -38.23 3.49
C GLU A 281 -19.91 -37.89 4.66
N ILE A 282 -20.45 -37.96 5.87
CA ILE A 282 -19.68 -37.69 7.09
C ILE A 282 -18.65 -38.82 7.29
N PRO A 283 -17.37 -38.48 7.54
CA PRO A 283 -16.33 -39.47 7.83
C PRO A 283 -16.74 -40.45 8.93
N PHE A 284 -16.50 -41.75 8.68
CA PHE A 284 -16.87 -42.83 9.60
C PHE A 284 -16.37 -42.63 11.05
N PRO A 285 -15.14 -42.13 11.31
CA PRO A 285 -14.68 -41.86 12.67
C PRO A 285 -15.53 -40.83 13.44
N LEU A 286 -16.10 -39.84 12.73
CA LEU A 286 -17.03 -38.86 13.33
C LEU A 286 -18.36 -39.53 13.66
N ILE A 287 -18.89 -40.35 12.75
CA ILE A 287 -20.14 -41.10 12.98
C ILE A 287 -20.00 -42.03 14.21
N GLN A 288 -18.89 -42.77 14.31
CA GLN A 288 -18.61 -43.63 15.47
C GLN A 288 -18.51 -42.86 16.79
N ALA A 289 -18.07 -41.60 16.73
CA ALA A 289 -18.03 -40.72 17.89
C ALA A 289 -19.40 -40.06 18.19
N GLY A 290 -20.47 -40.45 17.50
CA GLY A 290 -21.79 -39.85 17.63
C GLY A 290 -21.89 -38.43 17.09
N VAL A 291 -20.91 -38.01 16.28
CA VAL A 291 -20.87 -36.69 15.65
C VAL A 291 -21.56 -36.78 14.30
N ARG A 292 -22.81 -36.34 14.25
CA ARG A 292 -23.54 -36.11 13.00
C ARG A 292 -23.70 -34.61 12.81
N ILE A 293 -23.15 -34.08 11.73
CA ILE A 293 -23.12 -32.64 11.44
C ILE A 293 -24.20 -32.35 10.40
N TRP A 294 -25.13 -31.46 10.73
CA TRP A 294 -26.13 -30.97 9.78
C TRP A 294 -25.96 -29.47 9.55
N PRO A 295 -25.34 -29.05 8.44
CA PRO A 295 -25.18 -27.64 8.11
C PRO A 295 -26.53 -26.93 8.00
N LYS A 296 -26.65 -25.76 8.62
CA LYS A 296 -27.87 -24.94 8.56
C LYS A 296 -27.66 -23.66 7.77
N GLN A 297 -26.65 -22.88 8.14
CA GLN A 297 -26.34 -21.63 7.46
C GLN A 297 -24.85 -21.29 7.53
N PRO A 298 -24.30 -20.63 6.51
CA PRO A 298 -22.93 -20.13 6.55
C PRO A 298 -22.79 -18.99 7.56
N LEU A 299 -21.62 -18.92 8.18
CA LEU A 299 -21.21 -17.82 9.04
C LEU A 299 -20.25 -16.94 8.24
N PHE A 300 -20.47 -15.63 8.26
CA PHE A 300 -19.61 -14.66 7.57
C PHE A 300 -18.82 -13.81 8.57
N ALA A 301 -17.61 -13.43 8.17
CA ALA A 301 -16.82 -12.38 8.81
C ALA A 301 -16.76 -11.17 7.89
N ASN A 302 -17.07 -10.00 8.43
CA ASN A 302 -16.81 -8.73 7.75
C ASN A 302 -15.30 -8.47 7.72
N TYR A 303 -14.81 -7.92 6.62
CA TYR A 303 -13.45 -7.41 6.52
C TYR A 303 -13.44 -6.04 5.85
N SER A 304 -12.43 -5.27 6.19
CA SER A 304 -12.09 -4.03 5.49
C SER A 304 -10.97 -4.29 4.50
N LEU A 305 -11.10 -3.73 3.30
CA LEU A 305 -10.11 -3.76 2.25
C LEU A 305 -9.34 -2.44 2.28
N VAL A 306 -8.05 -2.52 2.54
CA VAL A 306 -7.17 -1.35 2.61
C VAL A 306 -6.06 -1.41 1.58
N ARG A 307 -5.56 -0.24 1.21
CA ARG A 307 -4.33 -0.03 0.46
C ARG A 307 -3.27 0.47 1.43
N ALA A 308 -2.14 -0.22 1.48
CA ALA A 308 -1.00 0.16 2.32
C ALA A 308 0.15 0.64 1.42
N ASN A 309 0.54 1.91 1.60
CA ASN A 309 1.59 2.56 0.83
C ASN A 309 2.68 3.03 1.76
N ARG A 310 3.94 2.72 1.44
CA ARG A 310 5.10 3.24 2.13
C ARG A 310 5.93 4.08 1.16
N ASP A 311 6.13 5.35 1.48
CA ASP A 311 6.97 6.27 0.71
C ASP A 311 8.06 6.89 1.60
N PRO A 312 9.26 6.29 1.62
CA PRO A 312 10.34 6.80 2.45
C PRO A 312 10.89 8.16 1.96
N GLY A 313 10.54 8.61 0.75
CA GLY A 313 10.84 9.94 0.24
C GLY A 313 9.89 11.03 0.75
N ALA A 314 8.73 10.68 1.32
CA ALA A 314 7.66 11.64 1.64
C ALA A 314 8.12 12.80 2.54
N GLY A 315 8.90 12.51 3.58
CA GLY A 315 9.43 13.55 4.48
C GLY A 315 10.41 14.49 3.77
N VAL A 316 11.25 13.96 2.88
CA VAL A 316 12.20 14.74 2.08
C VAL A 316 11.46 15.60 1.05
N ALA A 317 10.41 15.06 0.43
CA ALA A 317 9.55 15.80 -0.49
C ALA A 317 8.84 16.96 0.23
N LEU A 318 8.32 16.73 1.45
CA LEU A 318 7.71 17.78 2.27
C LEU A 318 8.70 18.90 2.60
N ALA A 319 9.91 18.54 3.06
CA ALA A 319 10.97 19.52 3.30
C ALA A 319 11.32 20.30 2.03
N GLY A 320 11.43 19.62 0.89
CA GLY A 320 11.65 20.24 -0.41
C GLY A 320 10.54 21.23 -0.80
N GLY A 321 9.28 20.85 -0.59
CA GLY A 321 8.11 21.71 -0.82
C GLY A 321 8.11 22.96 0.08
N ILE A 322 8.47 22.81 1.35
CA ILE A 322 8.62 23.94 2.29
C ILE A 322 9.74 24.88 1.81
N CYS A 323 10.90 24.33 1.40
CA CYS A 323 12.00 25.12 0.85
C CYS A 323 11.60 25.89 -0.41
N LEU A 324 10.88 25.24 -1.35
CA LEU A 324 10.34 25.90 -2.54
C LEU A 324 9.41 27.06 -2.18
N LEU A 325 8.43 26.81 -1.29
CA LEU A 325 7.45 27.81 -0.87
C LEU A 325 8.12 29.02 -0.21
N ILE A 326 8.95 28.77 0.81
CA ILE A 326 9.66 29.84 1.53
C ILE A 326 10.60 30.59 0.58
N GLY A 327 11.33 29.85 -0.27
CA GLY A 327 12.22 30.42 -1.28
C GLY A 327 11.50 31.35 -2.25
N SER A 328 10.34 30.94 -2.75
CA SER A 328 9.47 31.76 -3.61
C SER A 328 8.97 33.02 -2.90
N LEU A 329 8.51 32.91 -1.64
CA LEU A 329 8.07 34.07 -0.85
C LEU A 329 9.22 35.07 -0.62
N ILE A 330 10.42 34.58 -0.29
CA ILE A 330 11.60 35.43 -0.11
C ILE A 330 12.03 36.08 -1.43
N ALA A 331 12.03 35.33 -2.53
CA ALA A 331 12.39 35.85 -3.85
C ALA A 331 11.42 36.97 -4.28
N LEU A 332 10.11 36.74 -4.10
CA LEU A 332 9.07 37.71 -4.41
C LEU A 332 9.19 38.96 -3.54
N GLY A 333 9.33 38.80 -2.22
CA GLY A 333 9.51 39.92 -1.29
C GLY A 333 10.79 40.71 -1.58
N SER A 334 11.89 40.03 -1.89
CA SER A 334 13.17 40.64 -2.28
C SER A 334 13.02 41.45 -3.57
N PHE A 335 12.30 40.93 -4.57
CA PHE A 335 12.02 41.62 -5.82
C PHE A 335 11.23 42.92 -5.60
N TYR A 336 10.10 42.85 -4.88
CA TYR A 336 9.28 44.04 -4.60
C TYR A 336 10.02 45.06 -3.74
N ARG A 337 10.81 44.62 -2.76
CA ARG A 337 11.63 45.52 -1.93
C ARG A 337 12.68 46.25 -2.76
N LYS A 338 13.39 45.57 -3.67
CA LYS A 338 14.34 46.22 -4.60
C LYS A 338 13.62 47.26 -5.46
N ARG A 339 12.46 46.89 -6.03
CA ARG A 339 11.64 47.80 -6.83
C ARG A 339 11.20 49.05 -6.06
N SER A 340 10.79 48.90 -4.79
CA SER A 340 10.39 50.03 -3.94
C SER A 340 11.52 51.01 -3.62
N ARG A 341 12.78 50.54 -3.63
CA ARG A 341 13.97 51.34 -3.38
C ARG A 341 14.54 52.00 -4.64
N GLY A 342 13.94 51.77 -5.80
CA GLY A 342 14.47 52.25 -7.07
C GLY A 342 15.72 51.51 -7.55
N ASP A 343 16.10 50.39 -6.92
CA ASP A 343 17.14 49.48 -7.41
C ASP A 343 16.62 48.86 -8.72
N ARG A 344 16.85 49.54 -9.85
CA ARG A 344 16.61 48.98 -11.17
C ARG A 344 17.80 48.09 -11.52
N PRO A 345 17.57 46.87 -12.03
CA PRO A 345 18.67 46.12 -12.62
C PRO A 345 19.29 46.98 -13.72
N GLU A 346 20.59 47.25 -13.62
CA GLU A 346 21.34 47.88 -14.69
C GLU A 346 21.22 46.96 -15.91
N ILE A 347 20.52 47.43 -16.94
CA ILE A 347 20.45 46.76 -18.23
C ILE A 347 21.78 47.10 -18.91
N VAL A 348 22.80 46.28 -18.68
CA VAL A 348 24.07 46.33 -19.42
C VAL A 348 24.04 45.31 -20.54
#